data_AF-A0A5B2VMP9-F1
#
_entry.id   AF-A0A5B2VMP9-F1
#
_cell.length_a   1.000
_cell.length_b   1.000
_cell.length_c   1.000
_cell.angle_alpha   90.00
_cell.angle_beta   90.00
_cell.angle_gamma   90.00
#
_symmetry.space_group_name_H-M   'P 1'
#
loop_
_entity.id
_entity.type
_entity.pdbx_description
1 polymer ?
#
loop_
_entity_poly.entity_id
_entity_poly.type
_entity_poly.pdbx_seq_one_letter_code
_entity_poly.pdbx_strand_id
1 'polypeptide(L)'
;MGQTGFISIILVLANVIISYKGFKSTAFYDKYNFQVDRILINREYIRLVSSGFLHVSWMHLIFNMMSLCLFSGAIEMYLGSARYLIIYFASLVGGDLLSLFIHRNHGDYSSVGASGAISGVIFASIALFPDMGVGFFFLPVFIPGWLYGVGYVLYSIYSIRSKRHNIGHEAHLGGAMIGLIVAVILHPVLPARNYVTIVAILLPGIFFIYMIVTRPHFLLIDNYFFRQHQPYMDIDHRYNMERSNQQKQVDMILEKIHKKGMASLTPKEKELLERYSQQV
;
A
#
# COMPACT_ATOMS: atom_id res chain seq x y z
N MET A 1 -22.29 1.91 21.95
CA MET A 1 -21.73 1.02 20.89
C MET A 1 -22.17 1.60 19.56
N GLY A 2 -21.24 2.20 18.81
CA GLY A 2 -21.55 2.82 17.52
C GLY A 2 -21.96 1.75 16.51
N GLN A 3 -23.05 1.98 15.77
CA GLN A 3 -23.44 1.11 14.67
C GLN A 3 -22.33 1.13 13.62
N THR A 4 -21.73 -0.03 13.31
CA THR A 4 -20.81 -0.15 12.18
C THR A 4 -21.57 0.22 10.91
N GLY A 5 -21.05 1.21 10.16
CA GLY A 5 -21.72 1.68 8.95
C GLY A 5 -21.80 0.60 7.88
N PHE A 6 -22.83 0.68 7.04
CA PHE A 6 -23.12 -0.34 6.03
C PHE A 6 -21.96 -0.51 5.04
N ILE A 7 -21.33 0.58 4.60
CA ILE A 7 -20.18 0.51 3.70
C ILE A 7 -18.98 -0.14 4.38
N SER A 8 -18.78 0.16 5.67
CA SER A 8 -17.70 -0.44 6.45
C SER A 8 -17.82 -1.96 6.49
N ILE A 9 -19.03 -2.49 6.65
CA ILE A 9 -19.29 -3.94 6.58
C ILE A 9 -18.97 -4.50 5.18
N ILE A 10 -19.36 -3.80 4.11
CA ILE A 10 -19.04 -4.21 2.73
C ILE A 10 -17.52 -4.29 2.52
N LEU A 11 -16.78 -3.29 2.99
CA LEU A 11 -15.32 -3.27 2.87
C LEU A 11 -14.68 -4.42 3.67
N VAL A 12 -15.20 -4.73 4.86
CA VAL A 12 -14.74 -5.89 5.64
C VAL A 12 -14.98 -7.19 4.89
N LEU A 13 -16.20 -7.39 4.36
CA LEU A 13 -16.53 -8.58 3.58
C LEU A 13 -15.66 -8.72 2.33
N ALA A 14 -15.43 -7.62 1.60
CA ALA A 14 -14.57 -7.62 0.42
C ALA A 14 -13.13 -8.04 0.77
N ASN A 15 -12.56 -7.47 1.84
CA ASN A 15 -11.22 -7.84 2.33
C ASN A 15 -11.14 -9.32 2.72
N VAL A 16 -12.14 -9.82 3.46
CA VAL A 16 -12.19 -11.22 3.88
C VAL A 16 -12.28 -12.17 2.68
N ILE A 17 -13.19 -11.90 1.73
CA ILE A 17 -13.40 -12.77 0.56
C ILE A 17 -12.16 -12.79 -0.34
N ILE A 18 -11.57 -11.64 -0.62
CA ILE A 18 -10.41 -11.53 -1.51
C ILE A 18 -9.17 -12.14 -0.84
N SER A 19 -8.95 -11.87 0.44
CA SER A 19 -7.84 -12.48 1.20
C SER A 19 -8.00 -14.00 1.31
N TYR A 20 -9.20 -14.51 1.53
CA TYR A 20 -9.46 -15.96 1.53
C TYR A 20 -9.09 -16.63 0.21
N LYS A 21 -9.42 -15.99 -0.93
CA LYS A 21 -8.97 -16.47 -2.25
C LYS A 21 -7.45 -16.43 -2.39
N GLY A 22 -6.81 -15.37 -1.89
CA GLY A 22 -5.34 -15.26 -1.85
C GLY A 22 -4.68 -16.36 -1.03
N PHE A 23 -5.22 -16.69 0.15
CA PHE A 23 -4.69 -17.78 0.98
C PHE A 23 -4.80 -19.16 0.34
N LYS A 24 -5.78 -19.37 -0.54
CA LYS A 24 -5.99 -20.65 -1.23
C LYS A 24 -5.23 -20.79 -2.55
N SER A 25 -4.75 -19.70 -3.15
CA SER A 25 -4.13 -19.73 -4.46
C SER A 25 -2.98 -18.73 -4.55
N THR A 26 -1.75 -19.26 -4.62
CA THR A 26 -0.54 -18.47 -4.86
C THR A 26 -0.64 -17.69 -6.17
N ALA A 27 -1.17 -18.32 -7.24
CA ALA A 27 -1.39 -17.64 -8.52
C ALA A 27 -2.37 -16.45 -8.41
N PHE A 28 -3.43 -16.56 -7.59
CA PHE A 28 -4.33 -15.43 -7.33
C PHE A 28 -3.64 -14.33 -6.52
N TYR A 29 -2.89 -14.71 -5.48
CA TYR A 29 -2.11 -13.78 -4.66
C TYR A 29 -1.09 -13.00 -5.50
N ASP A 30 -0.28 -13.69 -6.29
CA ASP A 30 0.76 -13.11 -7.15
C ASP A 30 0.19 -12.24 -8.28
N LYS A 31 -1.06 -12.47 -8.67
CA LYS A 31 -1.76 -11.67 -9.68
C LYS A 31 -2.19 -10.30 -9.15
N TYR A 32 -2.49 -10.18 -7.86
CA TYR A 32 -3.13 -8.99 -7.30
C TYR A 32 -2.32 -8.29 -6.19
N ASN A 33 -1.23 -8.89 -5.70
CA ASN A 33 -0.34 -8.24 -4.73
C ASN A 33 0.38 -7.03 -5.35
N PHE A 34 0.81 -6.10 -4.49
CA PHE A 34 1.68 -5.01 -4.92
C PHE A 34 3.04 -5.59 -5.30
N GLN A 35 3.55 -5.25 -6.48
CA GLN A 35 4.90 -5.60 -6.94
C GLN A 35 5.44 -4.44 -7.77
N VAL A 36 6.62 -3.92 -7.39
CA VAL A 36 7.18 -2.72 -8.02
C VAL A 36 7.38 -2.90 -9.52
N ASP A 37 8.03 -3.98 -9.94
CA ASP A 37 8.35 -4.18 -11.36
C ASP A 37 7.07 -4.43 -12.19
N ARG A 38 6.10 -5.16 -11.66
CA ARG A 38 4.80 -5.35 -12.34
C ARG A 38 4.07 -4.02 -12.56
N ILE A 39 4.16 -3.10 -11.60
CA ILE A 39 3.51 -1.80 -11.69
C ILE A 39 4.26 -0.87 -12.64
N LEU A 40 5.59 -0.77 -12.53
CA LEU A 40 6.38 0.20 -13.30
C LEU A 40 6.70 -0.28 -14.72
N ILE A 41 7.08 -1.55 -14.88
CA ILE A 41 7.54 -2.14 -16.14
C ILE A 41 6.35 -2.71 -16.91
N ASN A 42 5.54 -3.57 -16.27
CA ASN A 42 4.40 -4.23 -16.93
C ASN A 42 3.11 -3.37 -16.93
N ARG A 43 3.12 -2.19 -16.30
CA ARG A 43 1.99 -1.25 -16.23
C ARG A 43 0.72 -1.85 -15.61
N GLU A 44 0.89 -2.80 -14.69
CA GLU A 44 -0.23 -3.46 -13.98
C GLU A 44 -0.76 -2.57 -12.84
N TYR A 45 -1.21 -1.35 -13.15
CA TYR A 45 -1.59 -0.32 -12.15
C TYR A 45 -2.75 -0.73 -11.24
N ILE A 46 -3.56 -1.72 -11.64
CA ILE A 46 -4.62 -2.28 -10.79
C ILE A 46 -4.10 -2.77 -9.44
N ARG A 47 -2.81 -3.17 -9.40
CA ARG A 47 -2.10 -3.60 -8.18
C ARG A 47 -1.99 -2.52 -7.11
N LEU A 48 -2.14 -1.24 -7.45
CA LEU A 48 -2.22 -0.13 -6.49
C LEU A 48 -3.53 -0.11 -5.68
N VAL A 49 -4.53 -0.88 -6.14
CA VAL A 49 -5.83 -1.00 -5.45
C VAL A 49 -6.06 -2.42 -4.97
N SER A 50 -5.78 -3.41 -5.82
CA SER A 50 -6.06 -4.82 -5.49
C SER A 50 -5.21 -5.37 -4.35
N SER A 51 -3.98 -4.87 -4.20
CA SER A 51 -3.07 -5.19 -3.09
C SER A 51 -3.70 -4.95 -1.71
N GLY A 52 -4.50 -3.88 -1.60
CA GLY A 52 -5.14 -3.46 -0.37
C GLY A 52 -6.22 -4.42 0.13
N PHE A 53 -6.69 -5.36 -0.70
CA PHE A 53 -7.68 -6.36 -0.31
C PHE A 53 -7.09 -7.75 -0.03
N LEU A 54 -5.78 -7.92 -0.27
CA LEU A 54 -5.04 -9.13 0.07
C LEU A 54 -4.34 -8.98 1.42
N HIS A 55 -4.10 -10.09 2.11
CA HIS A 55 -3.32 -10.11 3.35
C HIS A 55 -2.37 -11.30 3.33
N VAL A 56 -1.26 -11.19 4.06
CA VAL A 56 -0.22 -12.24 4.16
C VAL A 56 -0.59 -13.37 5.13
N SER A 57 -1.45 -13.09 6.11
CA SER A 57 -1.89 -14.08 7.11
C SER A 57 -3.27 -13.74 7.69
N TRP A 58 -3.92 -14.73 8.30
CA TRP A 58 -5.18 -14.55 9.02
C TRP A 58 -5.06 -13.52 10.14
N MET A 59 -3.96 -13.54 10.90
CA MET A 59 -3.77 -12.59 11.99
C MET A 59 -3.66 -11.15 11.47
N HIS A 60 -2.95 -10.95 10.35
CA HIS A 60 -2.86 -9.64 9.71
C HIS A 60 -4.24 -9.16 9.25
N LEU A 61 -5.04 -10.03 8.63
CA LEU A 61 -6.41 -9.71 8.23
C LEU A 61 -7.30 -9.35 9.43
N ILE A 62 -7.27 -10.15 10.51
CA ILE A 62 -8.07 -9.92 11.71
C ILE A 62 -7.78 -8.54 12.31
N PHE A 63 -6.51 -8.20 12.51
CA PHE A 63 -6.15 -6.88 13.05
C PHE A 63 -6.59 -5.72 12.15
N ASN A 64 -6.44 -5.86 10.83
CA ASN A 64 -6.92 -4.84 9.89
C ASN A 64 -8.43 -4.66 9.99
N MET A 65 -9.20 -5.75 10.02
CA MET A 65 -10.66 -5.67 10.09
C MET A 65 -11.15 -5.15 11.44
N MET A 66 -10.48 -5.52 12.54
CA MET A 66 -10.75 -4.94 13.86
C MET A 66 -10.50 -3.43 13.87
N SER A 67 -9.34 -2.98 13.37
CA SER A 67 -9.05 -1.54 13.25
C SER A 67 -10.06 -0.84 12.36
N LEU A 68 -10.39 -1.39 11.20
CA LEU A 68 -11.38 -0.81 10.30
C LEU A 68 -12.72 -0.64 11.01
N CYS A 69 -13.24 -1.67 11.67
CA CYS A 69 -14.52 -1.60 12.40
C CYS A 69 -14.51 -0.55 13.53
N LEU A 70 -13.38 -0.38 14.23
CA LEU A 70 -13.29 0.57 15.35
C LEU A 70 -13.35 2.04 14.89
N PHE A 71 -12.74 2.37 13.76
CA PHE A 71 -12.62 3.77 13.31
C PHE A 71 -13.62 4.18 12.23
N SER A 72 -14.08 3.23 11.41
CA SER A 72 -14.92 3.54 10.23
C SER A 72 -16.34 3.98 10.57
N GLY A 73 -16.96 3.40 11.61
CA GLY A 73 -18.37 3.70 11.94
C GLY A 73 -18.61 5.18 12.26
N ALA A 74 -17.73 5.80 13.05
CA ALA A 74 -17.83 7.21 13.40
C ALA A 74 -17.64 8.12 12.16
N ILE A 75 -16.70 7.78 11.29
CA ILE A 75 -16.42 8.54 10.07
C ILE A 75 -17.56 8.44 9.07
N GLU A 76 -18.07 7.24 8.84
CA GLU A 76 -19.17 7.00 7.90
C GLU A 76 -20.44 7.70 8.38
N MET A 77 -20.76 7.66 9.68
CA MET A 77 -21.90 8.36 10.24
C MET A 77 -21.76 9.89 10.16
N TYR A 78 -20.55 10.42 10.39
CA TYR A 78 -20.32 11.87 10.42
C TYR A 78 -20.21 12.50 9.02
N LEU A 79 -19.46 11.86 8.11
CA LEU A 79 -19.19 12.40 6.77
C LEU A 79 -20.14 11.84 5.69
N GLY A 80 -20.84 10.76 5.97
CA GLY A 80 -21.59 9.99 5.00
C GLY A 80 -20.72 9.01 4.19
N SER A 81 -21.38 8.00 3.63
CA SER A 81 -20.77 6.88 2.91
C SER A 81 -19.85 7.29 1.75
N ALA A 82 -20.23 8.30 0.95
CA ALA A 82 -19.44 8.71 -0.22
C ALA A 82 -18.08 9.31 0.18
N ARG A 83 -18.06 10.23 1.16
CA ARG A 83 -16.83 10.87 1.63
C ARG A 83 -15.92 9.89 2.37
N TYR A 84 -16.52 8.98 3.13
CA TYR A 84 -15.80 7.87 3.74
C TYR A 84 -15.08 6.99 2.70
N LEU A 85 -15.76 6.61 1.61
CA LEU A 85 -15.15 5.84 0.53
C LEU A 85 -14.02 6.60 -0.16
N ILE A 86 -14.18 7.91 -0.39
CA ILE A 86 -13.10 8.75 -0.94
C ILE A 86 -11.89 8.72 -0.02
N ILE A 87 -12.07 8.90 1.29
CA ILE A 87 -10.97 8.82 2.27
C ILE A 87 -10.30 7.44 2.21
N TYR A 88 -11.08 6.36 2.25
CA TYR A 88 -10.56 5.00 2.24
C TYR A 88 -9.70 4.72 0.99
N PHE A 89 -10.25 4.93 -0.20
CA PHE A 89 -9.56 4.62 -1.45
C PHE A 89 -8.43 5.59 -1.80
N ALA A 90 -8.58 6.88 -1.49
CA ALA A 90 -7.50 7.84 -1.68
C ALA A 90 -6.30 7.49 -0.78
N SER A 91 -6.56 7.09 0.48
CA SER A 91 -5.51 6.68 1.41
C SER A 91 -4.85 5.36 1.00
N LEU A 92 -5.63 4.41 0.48
CA LEU A 92 -5.12 3.16 -0.08
C LEU A 92 -4.13 3.45 -1.22
N VAL A 93 -4.57 4.19 -2.24
CA VAL A 93 -3.74 4.53 -3.41
C VAL A 93 -2.57 5.41 -2.99
N GLY A 94 -2.78 6.39 -2.12
CA GLY A 94 -1.74 7.28 -1.62
C GLY A 94 -0.62 6.58 -0.85
N GLY A 95 -0.99 5.58 -0.04
CA GLY A 95 -0.03 4.70 0.62
C GLY A 95 0.79 3.88 -0.37
N ASP A 96 0.12 3.24 -1.33
CA ASP A 96 0.79 2.43 -2.35
C ASP A 96 1.68 3.28 -3.27
N LEU A 97 1.30 4.52 -3.57
CA LEU A 97 2.12 5.46 -4.34
C LEU A 97 3.38 5.89 -3.57
N LEU A 98 3.29 6.14 -2.25
CA LEU A 98 4.47 6.44 -1.46
C LEU A 98 5.40 5.21 -1.38
N SER A 99 4.82 4.01 -1.24
CA SER A 99 5.55 2.74 -1.28
C SER A 99 6.28 2.55 -2.60
N LEU A 100 5.59 2.79 -3.71
CA LEU A 100 6.14 2.72 -5.06
C LEU A 100 7.25 3.74 -5.27
N PHE A 101 7.08 4.97 -4.79
CA PHE A 101 8.10 6.01 -4.91
C PHE A 101 9.39 5.65 -4.17
N ILE A 102 9.28 5.15 -2.93
CA ILE A 102 10.43 4.76 -2.10
C ILE A 102 11.11 3.51 -2.64
N HIS A 103 10.32 2.53 -3.10
CA HIS A 103 10.82 1.23 -3.55
C HIS A 103 11.00 1.11 -5.06
N ARG A 104 10.91 2.19 -5.83
CA ARG A 104 11.01 2.16 -7.31
C ARG A 104 12.25 1.45 -7.86
N ASN A 105 13.33 1.39 -7.08
CA ASN A 105 14.59 0.73 -7.44
C ASN A 105 14.77 -0.67 -6.80
N HIS A 106 13.76 -1.21 -6.11
CA HIS A 106 13.74 -2.52 -5.48
C HIS A 106 12.64 -3.38 -6.12
N GLY A 107 12.98 -4.13 -7.17
CA GLY A 107 11.98 -4.75 -8.06
C GLY A 107 11.22 -5.91 -7.46
N ASP A 108 11.87 -6.60 -6.54
CA ASP A 108 11.34 -7.70 -5.74
C ASP A 108 10.49 -7.22 -4.56
N TYR A 109 10.43 -5.90 -4.30
CA TYR A 109 9.58 -5.37 -3.25
C TYR A 109 8.11 -5.68 -3.55
N SER A 110 7.45 -6.28 -2.57
CA SER A 110 6.03 -6.60 -2.61
C SER A 110 5.36 -6.32 -1.28
N SER A 111 4.08 -5.98 -1.33
CA SER A 111 3.27 -5.69 -0.14
C SER A 111 1.79 -6.02 -0.38
N VAL A 112 1.05 -6.20 0.70
CA VAL A 112 -0.40 -6.43 0.69
C VAL A 112 -1.03 -5.90 1.99
N GLY A 113 -2.30 -5.51 1.93
CA GLY A 113 -3.11 -5.22 3.12
C GLY A 113 -3.82 -3.88 3.07
N ALA A 114 -5.00 -3.84 3.69
CA ALA A 114 -5.84 -2.62 3.78
C ALA A 114 -5.25 -1.53 4.69
N SER A 115 -4.13 -1.83 5.34
CA SER A 115 -3.56 -1.01 6.41
C SER A 115 -3.26 0.43 6.03
N GLY A 116 -2.82 0.73 4.79
CA GLY A 116 -2.67 2.12 4.32
C GLY A 116 -4.02 2.88 4.28
N ALA A 117 -5.07 2.22 3.79
CA ALA A 117 -6.43 2.76 3.80
C ALA A 117 -6.93 3.02 5.22
N ILE A 118 -6.72 2.04 6.11
CA ILE A 118 -7.13 2.11 7.52
C ILE A 118 -6.37 3.22 8.26
N SER A 119 -5.06 3.36 8.05
CA SER A 119 -4.28 4.48 8.60
C SER A 119 -4.83 5.82 8.16
N GLY A 120 -5.25 5.94 6.90
CA GLY A 120 -5.92 7.15 6.41
C GLY A 120 -7.27 7.42 7.09
N VAL A 121 -8.09 6.39 7.31
CA VAL A 121 -9.35 6.51 8.07
C VAL A 121 -9.07 6.96 9.51
N ILE A 122 -8.06 6.38 10.17
CA ILE A 122 -7.64 6.78 11.53
C ILE A 122 -7.23 8.24 11.56
N PHE A 123 -6.41 8.68 10.60
CA PHE A 123 -5.92 10.06 10.56
C PHE A 123 -6.97 11.09 10.15
N ALA A 124 -7.92 10.69 9.29
CA ALA A 124 -9.13 11.48 9.05
C ALA A 124 -9.95 11.65 10.35
N SER A 125 -10.10 10.58 11.14
CA SER A 125 -10.76 10.64 12.46
C SER A 125 -10.02 11.56 13.42
N ILE A 126 -8.69 11.51 13.48
CA ILE A 126 -7.87 12.41 14.32
C ILE A 126 -8.06 13.88 13.90
N ALA A 127 -8.14 14.16 12.60
CA ALA A 127 -8.34 15.53 12.12
C ALA A 127 -9.72 16.09 12.52
N LEU A 128 -10.75 15.25 12.49
CA LEU A 128 -12.12 15.59 12.89
C LEU A 128 -12.27 15.69 14.42
N PHE A 129 -11.65 14.75 15.15
CA PHE A 129 -11.82 14.54 16.58
C PHE A 129 -10.44 14.36 17.25
N PRO A 130 -9.66 15.44 17.43
CA PRO A 130 -8.26 15.35 17.91
C PRO A 130 -8.13 14.77 19.32
N ASP A 131 -9.14 14.96 20.17
CA ASP A 131 -9.15 14.48 21.56
C ASP A 131 -9.77 13.08 21.71
N MET A 132 -10.16 12.43 20.59
CA MET A 132 -10.69 11.06 20.66
C MET A 132 -9.64 10.12 21.27
N GLY A 133 -10.07 9.23 22.16
CA GLY A 133 -9.18 8.23 22.74
C GLY A 133 -8.82 7.14 21.72
N VAL A 134 -7.55 7.03 21.37
CA VAL A 134 -7.01 5.94 20.56
C VAL A 134 -6.42 4.88 21.48
N GLY A 135 -7.01 3.70 21.46
CA GLY A 135 -6.58 2.55 22.27
C GLY A 135 -5.60 1.63 21.54
N PHE A 136 -4.78 0.93 22.30
CA PHE A 136 -3.94 -0.15 21.79
C PHE A 136 -4.64 -1.50 22.02
N PHE A 137 -4.55 -2.41 21.04
CA PHE A 137 -5.13 -3.75 21.22
C PHE A 137 -4.58 -4.41 22.48
N PHE A 138 -5.49 -4.93 23.30
CA PHE A 138 -5.20 -5.65 24.56
C PHE A 138 -4.62 -4.81 25.71
N LEU A 139 -4.47 -3.49 25.56
CA LEU A 139 -4.09 -2.61 26.66
C LEU A 139 -5.26 -1.68 27.01
N PRO A 140 -5.67 -1.57 28.29
CA PRO A 140 -6.72 -0.64 28.72
C PRO A 140 -6.19 0.79 28.82
N VAL A 141 -5.40 1.23 27.82
CA VAL A 141 -4.79 2.55 27.76
C VAL A 141 -5.26 3.23 26.48
N PHE A 142 -5.80 4.44 26.64
CA PHE A 142 -6.24 5.30 25.56
C PHE A 142 -5.43 6.58 25.62
N ILE A 143 -4.83 6.96 24.49
CA ILE A 143 -4.13 8.24 24.37
C ILE A 143 -4.92 9.18 23.44
N PRO A 144 -4.82 10.50 23.62
CA PRO A 144 -5.46 11.44 22.70
C PRO A 144 -5.02 11.22 21.26
N GLY A 145 -5.97 11.33 20.32
CA GLY A 145 -5.74 11.08 18.90
C GLY A 145 -4.63 11.95 18.31
N TRP A 146 -4.53 13.21 18.71
CA TRP A 146 -3.44 14.10 18.27
C TRP A 146 -2.06 13.55 18.68
N LEU A 147 -1.94 13.02 19.90
CA LEU A 147 -0.68 12.47 20.43
C LEU A 147 -0.34 11.17 19.72
N TYR A 148 -1.33 10.30 19.49
CA TYR A 148 -1.18 9.11 18.67
C TYR A 148 -0.70 9.46 17.26
N GLY A 149 -1.33 10.44 16.61
CA GLY A 149 -1.01 10.83 15.23
C GLY A 149 0.42 11.34 15.07
N VAL A 150 0.87 12.23 15.97
CA VAL A 150 2.25 12.73 15.97
C VAL A 150 3.24 11.58 16.23
N GLY A 151 3.00 10.78 17.27
CA GLY A 151 3.85 9.64 17.61
C GLY A 151 3.96 8.62 16.47
N TYR A 152 2.83 8.33 15.82
CA TYR A 152 2.75 7.42 14.67
C TYR A 152 3.57 7.91 13.49
N VAL A 153 3.45 9.18 13.10
CA VAL A 153 4.24 9.76 11.99
C VAL A 153 5.73 9.72 12.29
N LEU A 154 6.15 10.14 13.49
CA LEU A 154 7.55 10.13 13.89
C LEU A 154 8.13 8.71 13.93
N TYR A 155 7.36 7.77 14.47
CA TYR A 155 7.74 6.36 14.51
C TYR A 155 7.84 5.76 13.10
N SER A 156 6.87 6.03 12.22
CA SER A 156 6.93 5.55 10.83
C SER A 156 8.13 6.11 10.09
N ILE A 157 8.45 7.41 10.26
CA ILE A 157 9.66 8.01 9.68
C ILE A 157 10.92 7.30 10.18
N TYR A 158 11.03 7.08 11.50
CA TYR A 158 12.16 6.36 12.08
C TYR A 158 12.28 4.93 11.53
N SER A 159 11.17 4.19 11.46
CA SER A 159 11.14 2.81 11.01
C SER A 159 11.52 2.66 9.54
N ILE A 160 10.97 3.52 8.65
CA ILE A 160 11.33 3.56 7.22
C ILE A 160 12.84 3.76 7.04
N ARG A 161 13.45 4.62 7.86
CA ARG A 161 14.90 4.88 7.79
C ARG A 161 15.75 3.75 8.34
N SER A 162 15.32 3.12 9.43
CA SER A 162 16.11 2.08 10.11
C SER A 162 16.27 0.79 9.30
N LYS A 163 15.41 0.56 8.28
CA LYS A 163 15.30 -0.69 7.51
C LYS A 163 15.25 -1.96 8.36
N ARG A 164 14.91 -1.85 9.66
CA ARG A 164 14.94 -2.98 10.60
C ARG A 164 13.78 -3.96 10.41
N HIS A 165 12.71 -3.56 9.71
CA HIS A 165 11.52 -4.37 9.53
C HIS A 165 10.93 -4.19 8.13
N ASN A 166 10.62 -5.30 7.45
CA ASN A 166 9.85 -5.34 6.19
C ASN A 166 8.34 -5.11 6.44
N ILE A 167 7.99 -4.20 7.33
CA ILE A 167 6.60 -3.80 7.58
C ILE A 167 6.38 -2.54 6.77
N GLY A 168 5.30 -2.48 5.98
CA GLY A 168 5.00 -1.40 5.01
C GLY A 168 4.71 -0.02 5.63
N HIS A 169 5.64 0.50 6.43
CA HIS A 169 5.55 1.75 7.17
C HIS A 169 5.38 2.96 6.23
N GLU A 170 5.92 2.87 5.01
CA GLU A 170 5.70 3.81 3.92
C GLU A 170 4.24 3.81 3.42
N ALA A 171 3.62 2.65 3.24
CA ALA A 171 2.20 2.57 2.86
C ALA A 171 1.32 3.19 3.94
N HIS A 172 1.64 2.89 5.19
CA HIS A 172 1.01 3.43 6.38
C HIS A 172 1.13 4.95 6.51
N LEU A 173 2.35 5.48 6.35
CA LEU A 173 2.61 6.91 6.42
C LEU A 173 1.92 7.66 5.27
N GLY A 174 2.02 7.13 4.04
CA GLY A 174 1.39 7.73 2.87
C GLY A 174 -0.13 7.74 3.00
N GLY A 175 -0.72 6.63 3.45
CA GLY A 175 -2.16 6.53 3.71
C GLY A 175 -2.62 7.47 4.81
N ALA A 176 -1.89 7.54 5.93
CA ALA A 176 -2.17 8.47 7.03
C ALA A 176 -2.17 9.93 6.58
N MET A 177 -1.13 10.35 5.85
CA MET A 177 -1.01 11.73 5.35
C MET A 177 -2.12 12.06 4.35
N ILE A 178 -2.39 11.17 3.40
CA ILE A 178 -3.42 11.39 2.37
C ILE A 178 -4.82 11.40 3.00
N GLY A 179 -5.12 10.50 3.92
CA GLY A 179 -6.40 10.49 4.64
C GLY A 179 -6.65 11.79 5.41
N LEU A 180 -5.63 12.32 6.09
CA LEU A 180 -5.71 13.60 6.77
C LEU A 180 -5.95 14.76 5.79
N ILE A 181 -5.16 14.83 4.71
CA ILE A 181 -5.29 15.88 3.69
C ILE A 181 -6.68 15.84 3.04
N VAL A 182 -7.15 14.65 2.65
CA VAL A 182 -8.47 14.46 2.04
C VAL A 182 -9.57 14.84 3.02
N ALA A 183 -9.46 14.51 4.31
CA ALA A 183 -10.42 14.93 5.32
C ALA A 183 -10.49 16.47 5.43
N VAL A 184 -9.35 17.16 5.39
CA VAL A 184 -9.30 18.63 5.38
C VAL A 184 -9.95 19.20 4.12
N ILE A 185 -9.70 18.61 2.95
CA ILE A 185 -10.31 19.05 1.68
C ILE A 185 -11.84 18.85 1.71
N LEU A 186 -12.31 17.70 2.18
CA LEU A 186 -13.74 17.38 2.24
C LEU A 186 -14.48 18.12 3.35
N HIS A 187 -13.76 18.61 4.37
CA HIS A 187 -14.31 19.32 5.51
C HIS A 187 -13.47 20.57 5.85
N PRO A 188 -13.57 21.64 5.03
CA PRO A 188 -12.64 22.78 5.07
C PRO A 188 -12.73 23.65 6.33
N VAL A 189 -13.68 23.40 7.23
CA VAL A 189 -13.74 24.05 8.56
C VAL A 189 -12.69 23.48 9.54
N LEU A 190 -12.08 22.33 9.25
CA LEU A 190 -11.12 21.68 10.15
C LEU A 190 -9.89 22.54 10.49
N PRO A 191 -9.22 23.22 9.54
CA PRO A 191 -8.09 24.10 9.88
C PRO A 191 -8.50 25.20 10.86
N ALA A 192 -9.69 25.79 10.73
CA ALA A 192 -10.13 26.84 11.65
C ALA A 192 -10.32 26.34 13.09
N ARG A 193 -10.57 25.04 13.29
CA ARG A 193 -10.82 24.44 14.62
C ARG A 193 -9.60 23.73 15.20
N ASN A 194 -8.90 22.96 14.36
CA ASN A 194 -7.92 21.96 14.78
C ASN A 194 -6.55 22.15 14.09
N TYR A 195 -6.17 23.37 13.68
CA TYR A 195 -4.93 23.59 12.92
C TYR A 195 -3.68 23.06 13.64
N VAL A 196 -3.62 23.16 14.99
CA VAL A 196 -2.47 22.69 15.76
C VAL A 196 -2.22 21.20 15.52
N THR A 197 -3.25 20.37 15.64
CA THR A 197 -3.16 18.92 15.38
C THR A 197 -2.81 18.63 13.92
N ILE A 198 -3.47 19.32 12.98
CA ILE A 198 -3.24 19.14 11.54
C ILE A 198 -1.78 19.45 11.18
N VAL A 199 -1.27 20.59 11.64
CA VAL A 199 0.10 21.03 11.37
C VAL A 199 1.11 20.15 12.10
N ALA A 200 0.89 19.81 13.37
CA ALA A 200 1.79 18.97 14.15
C ALA A 200 1.99 17.58 13.51
N ILE A 201 0.95 17.05 12.87
CA ILE A 201 1.00 15.76 12.18
C ILE A 201 1.57 15.89 10.76
N LEU A 202 1.09 16.85 9.97
CA LEU A 202 1.50 16.98 8.57
C LEU A 202 2.91 17.51 8.40
N LEU A 203 3.36 18.44 9.25
CA LEU A 203 4.66 19.10 9.08
C LEU A 203 5.83 18.10 9.07
N PRO A 204 5.97 17.17 10.04
CA PRO A 204 7.03 16.16 10.00
C PRO A 204 6.93 15.25 8.77
N GLY A 205 5.71 14.84 8.39
CA GLY A 205 5.48 13.99 7.23
C GLY A 205 5.84 14.66 5.90
N ILE A 206 5.39 15.91 5.70
CA ILE A 206 5.71 16.71 4.52
C ILE A 206 7.21 16.99 4.46
N PHE A 207 7.83 17.35 5.58
CA PHE A 207 9.27 17.55 5.66
C PHE A 207 10.03 16.27 5.28
N PHE A 208 9.58 15.11 5.77
CA PHE A 208 10.16 13.82 5.40
C PHE A 208 10.00 13.53 3.90
N ILE A 209 8.81 13.72 3.32
CA ILE A 209 8.57 13.54 1.88
C ILE A 209 9.49 14.49 1.07
N TYR A 210 9.58 15.75 1.45
CA TYR A 210 10.48 16.71 0.83
C TYR A 210 11.94 16.26 0.91
N MET A 211 12.38 15.74 2.06
CA MET A 211 13.72 15.22 2.25
C MET A 211 14.03 14.02 1.36
N ILE A 212 13.12 13.04 1.23
CA ILE A 212 13.36 11.86 0.39
C ILE A 212 13.35 12.19 -1.11
N VAL A 213 12.60 13.22 -1.52
CA VAL A 213 12.57 13.70 -2.91
C VAL A 213 13.85 14.45 -3.25
N THR A 214 14.29 15.36 -2.38
CA THR A 214 15.47 16.23 -2.63
C THR A 214 16.80 15.58 -2.28
N ARG A 215 16.82 14.65 -1.32
CA ARG A 215 18.01 13.94 -0.86
C ARG A 215 17.70 12.45 -0.69
N PRO A 216 17.57 11.68 -1.79
CA PRO A 216 17.23 10.25 -1.72
C PRO A 216 18.21 9.43 -0.88
N HIS A 217 19.49 9.82 -0.84
CA HIS A 217 20.51 9.20 0.02
C HIS A 217 20.16 9.21 1.51
N PHE A 218 19.25 10.09 1.96
CA PHE A 218 18.78 10.13 3.34
C PHE A 218 18.08 8.84 3.81
N LEU A 219 17.53 8.06 2.86
CA LEU A 219 16.95 6.73 3.10
C LEU A 219 18.02 5.63 3.27
N LEU A 220 19.25 5.91 2.87
CA LEU A 220 20.38 5.01 3.03
C LEU A 220 21.01 5.30 4.40
N ILE A 221 20.49 4.67 5.45
CA ILE A 221 21.30 4.50 6.67
C ILE A 221 22.26 3.36 6.38
N ASP A 222 23.56 3.66 6.37
CA ASP A 222 24.61 2.66 6.24
C ASP A 222 24.60 1.74 7.47
N ASN A 223 23.88 0.63 7.36
CA ASN A 223 24.00 -0.46 8.32
C ASN A 223 25.29 -1.22 8.01
N TYR A 224 26.37 -0.90 8.74
CA TYR A 224 27.66 -1.60 8.67
C TYR A 224 27.55 -3.13 8.85
N PHE A 225 26.46 -3.63 9.44
CA PHE A 225 26.23 -5.04 9.72
C PHE A 225 25.53 -5.84 8.59
N PHE A 226 24.88 -5.18 7.63
CA PHE A 226 24.10 -5.87 6.59
C PHE A 226 24.55 -5.45 5.18
N ARG A 227 25.73 -5.94 4.77
CA ARG A 227 26.17 -5.92 3.37
C ARG A 227 25.46 -7.02 2.58
N GLN A 228 24.19 -6.82 2.23
CA GLN A 228 23.64 -7.52 1.06
C GLN A 228 23.99 -6.70 -0.17
N HIS A 229 25.02 -7.13 -0.90
CA HIS A 229 25.33 -6.60 -2.22
C HIS A 229 24.28 -7.12 -3.21
N GLN A 230 23.10 -6.50 -3.22
CA GLN A 230 22.27 -6.52 -4.42
C GLN A 230 22.88 -5.51 -5.39
N PRO A 231 23.32 -5.91 -6.59
CA PRO A 231 23.87 -4.97 -7.56
C PRO A 231 22.80 -3.90 -7.84
N TYR A 232 23.18 -2.63 -7.67
CA TYR A 232 22.30 -1.51 -7.98
C TYR A 232 21.94 -1.57 -9.47
N MET A 233 20.70 -1.94 -9.78
CA MET A 233 20.18 -1.96 -11.14
C MET A 233 19.09 -0.91 -11.26
N ASP A 234 19.33 0.07 -12.12
CA ASP A 234 18.34 1.08 -12.44
C ASP A 234 17.12 0.47 -13.14
N ILE A 235 16.01 1.22 -13.17
CA ILE A 235 14.76 0.83 -13.82
C ILE A 235 15.00 0.48 -15.30
N ASP A 236 15.82 1.26 -16.02
CA ASP A 236 16.11 1.01 -17.44
C ASP A 236 16.85 -0.32 -17.64
N HIS A 237 17.80 -0.64 -16.75
CA HIS A 237 18.49 -1.93 -16.79
C HIS A 237 17.51 -3.10 -16.58
N ARG A 238 16.61 -2.98 -15.61
CA ARG A 238 15.61 -4.02 -15.33
C ARG A 238 14.58 -4.15 -16.43
N TYR A 239 14.10 -3.03 -16.98
CA TYR A 239 13.21 -3.00 -18.15
C TYR A 239 13.83 -3.75 -19.34
N ASN A 240 15.09 -3.45 -19.66
CA ASN A 240 15.80 -4.10 -20.76
C ASN A 240 16.04 -5.59 -20.49
N MET A 241 16.36 -5.98 -19.25
CA MET A 241 16.49 -7.39 -18.87
C MET A 241 15.16 -8.14 -18.95
N GLU A 242 14.06 -7.55 -18.45
CA GLU A 242 12.71 -8.13 -18.54
C GLU A 242 12.34 -8.40 -20.01
N ARG A 243 12.57 -7.41 -20.88
CA ARG A 243 12.33 -7.53 -22.32
C ARG A 243 13.21 -8.58 -22.98
N SER A 244 14.50 -8.65 -22.63
CA SER A 244 15.41 -9.69 -23.13
C SER A 244 14.98 -11.10 -22.69
N ASN A 245 14.53 -11.24 -21.44
CA ASN A 245 14.04 -12.50 -20.92
C ASN A 245 12.72 -12.93 -21.59
N GLN A 246 11.80 -11.98 -21.83
CA GLN A 246 10.59 -12.23 -22.61
C GLN A 246 10.92 -12.65 -24.04
N GLN A 247 11.86 -11.96 -24.71
CA GLN A 247 12.30 -12.34 -26.05
C GLN A 247 12.85 -13.78 -26.08
N LYS A 248 13.74 -14.13 -25.15
CA LYS A 248 14.27 -15.50 -25.04
C LYS A 248 13.16 -16.53 -24.83
N GLN A 249 12.13 -16.22 -24.04
CA GLN A 249 10.99 -17.11 -23.85
C GLN A 249 10.20 -17.30 -25.14
N VAL A 250 9.94 -16.22 -25.89
CA VAL A 250 9.27 -16.29 -27.19
C VAL A 250 10.12 -17.09 -28.17
N ASP A 251 11.42 -16.85 -28.25
CA ASP A 251 12.34 -17.58 -29.14
C ASP A 251 12.34 -19.09 -28.81
N MET A 252 12.35 -19.46 -27.52
CA MET A 252 12.22 -20.87 -27.10
C MET A 252 10.89 -21.50 -27.53
N ILE A 253 9.79 -20.73 -27.47
CA ILE A 253 8.47 -21.20 -27.93
C ILE A 253 8.47 -21.36 -29.46
N LEU A 254 9.00 -20.39 -30.20
CA LEU A 254 9.12 -20.46 -31.66
C LEU A 254 9.97 -21.65 -32.10
N GLU A 255 11.09 -21.92 -31.41
CA GLU A 255 11.94 -23.09 -31.64
C GLU A 255 11.20 -24.40 -31.36
N LYS A 256 10.36 -24.44 -30.31
CA LYS A 256 9.51 -25.60 -29.99
C LYS A 256 8.44 -25.82 -31.08
N ILE A 257 7.82 -24.74 -31.58
CA ILE A 257 6.88 -24.80 -32.71
C ILE A 257 7.61 -25.34 -33.95
N HIS A 258 8.82 -24.84 -34.22
CA HIS A 258 9.62 -25.29 -35.37
C HIS A 258 9.92 -26.80 -35.30
N LYS A 259 10.30 -27.32 -34.13
CA LYS A 259 10.66 -28.74 -33.95
C LYS A 259 9.49 -29.70 -33.82
N LYS A 260 8.38 -29.29 -33.19
CA LYS A 260 7.28 -30.18 -32.77
C LYS A 260 5.89 -29.74 -33.23
N GLY A 261 5.80 -28.64 -33.97
CA GLY A 261 4.54 -28.06 -34.43
C GLY A 261 3.76 -27.32 -33.35
N MET A 262 2.79 -26.51 -33.78
CA MET A 262 1.97 -25.63 -32.93
C MET A 262 1.13 -26.40 -31.89
N ALA A 263 0.77 -27.66 -32.17
CA ALA A 263 0.00 -28.50 -31.26
C ALA A 263 0.77 -28.88 -29.99
N SER A 264 2.10 -28.76 -29.99
CA SER A 264 2.97 -29.10 -28.85
C SER A 264 2.97 -28.07 -27.72
N LEU A 265 2.33 -26.91 -27.92
CA LEU A 265 2.28 -25.82 -26.95
C LEU A 265 1.30 -26.11 -25.82
N THR A 266 1.77 -25.88 -24.60
CA THR A 266 0.93 -25.82 -23.40
C THR A 266 0.01 -24.60 -23.46
N PRO A 267 -1.11 -24.59 -22.70
CA PRO A 267 -1.99 -23.43 -22.63
C PRO A 267 -1.27 -22.13 -22.23
N LYS A 268 -0.30 -22.21 -21.30
CA LYS A 268 0.50 -21.06 -20.87
C LYS A 268 1.40 -20.50 -21.98
N GLU A 269 2.04 -21.38 -22.76
CA GLU A 269 2.89 -20.96 -23.89
C GLU A 269 2.05 -20.29 -24.98
N LYS A 270 0.83 -20.79 -25.25
CA LYS A 270 -0.11 -20.15 -26.19
C LYS A 270 -0.52 -18.76 -25.72
N GLU A 271 -0.92 -18.62 -24.45
CA GLU A 271 -1.32 -17.33 -23.85
C GLU A 271 -0.17 -16.31 -23.84
N LEU A 272 1.08 -16.77 -23.63
CA LEU A 272 2.27 -15.91 -23.69
C LEU A 272 2.51 -15.41 -25.13
N LEU A 273 2.39 -16.30 -26.13
CA LEU A 273 2.57 -15.96 -27.53
C LEU A 273 1.50 -14.96 -28.01
N GLU A 274 0.24 -15.16 -27.63
CA GLU A 274 -0.86 -14.24 -27.91
C GLU A 274 -0.63 -12.86 -27.28
N ARG A 275 -0.23 -12.82 -26.00
CA ARG A 275 0.11 -11.56 -25.33
C ARG A 275 1.24 -10.81 -26.02
N TYR A 276 2.28 -11.52 -26.44
CA TYR A 276 3.42 -10.90 -27.10
C TYR A 276 3.03 -10.33 -28.47
N SER A 277 2.23 -11.06 -29.25
CA SER A 277 1.72 -10.60 -30.54
C SER A 277 0.86 -9.34 -30.45
N GLN A 278 0.26 -9.04 -29.29
CA GLN A 278 -0.54 -7.82 -29.08
C GLN A 278 0.31 -6.61 -28.65
N GLN A 279 1.60 -6.81 -28.34
CA GLN A 279 2.52 -5.76 -27.87
C GLN A 279 3.47 -5.24 -28.96
N VAL A 280 3.56 -5.92 -30.11
CA VAL A 280 4.33 -5.54 -31.31
C VAL A 280 3.40 -4.87 -32.31
#